data_AF-A0A0A8IIJ1-F1
#
_entry.id   AF-A0A0A8IIJ1-F1
#
_cell.length_a   1.000
_cell.length_b   1.000
_cell.length_c   1.000
_cell.angle_alpha   90.00
_cell.angle_beta   90.00
_cell.angle_gamma   90.00
#
_symmetry.space_group_name_H-M   'P 1'
#
loop_
_entity.id
_entity.type
_entity.pdbx_description
1 polymer ?
#
loop_
_entity_poly.entity_id
_entity_poly.type
_entity_poly.pdbx_seq_one_letter_code
_entity_poly.pdbx_strand_id
1 'polypeptide(L)'
;SRAITQYIAHEYAPKGTPLIFPDSKKMAILSVWTEVEAQKFDPAASKLTYELAIKPMLGLVTDFAVVEEFEAKLGKVLDVYEARLGRSKYLGGDCFSLADLHHLPTTHYL
;
A
#
# COMPACT_ATOMS: atom_id res chain seq x y z
N SER A 1 0.69 -10.86 5.52
CA SER A 1 1.97 -10.13 5.73
C SER A 1 1.84 -9.04 6.80
N ARG A 2 0.82 -8.16 6.72
CA ARG A 2 0.65 -6.94 7.52
C ARG A 2 0.76 -7.11 9.03
N ALA A 3 0.05 -8.09 9.62
CA ALA A 3 0.12 -8.36 11.06
C ALA A 3 1.55 -8.72 11.53
N ILE A 4 2.28 -9.52 10.75
CA ILE A 4 3.67 -9.90 11.07
C ILE A 4 4.59 -8.68 10.96
N THR A 5 4.45 -7.87 9.92
CA THR A 5 5.26 -6.64 9.79
C THR A 5 4.96 -5.62 10.90
N GLN A 6 3.72 -5.56 11.38
CA GLN A 6 3.32 -4.73 12.50
C GLN A 6 3.95 -5.24 13.81
N TYR A 7 3.88 -6.54 14.07
CA TYR A 7 4.59 -7.16 15.19
C TYR A 7 6.08 -6.83 15.17
N ILE A 8 6.77 -7.04 14.03
CA ILE A 8 8.21 -6.75 13.90
C ILE A 8 8.51 -5.27 14.18
N ALA A 9 7.69 -4.35 13.65
CA ALA A 9 7.89 -2.93 13.87
C ALA A 9 7.71 -2.51 15.33
N HIS A 10 6.81 -3.16 16.08
CA HIS A 10 6.62 -2.92 17.50
C HIS A 10 7.72 -3.58 18.35
N GLU A 11 8.00 -4.85 18.13
CA GLU A 11 8.98 -5.64 18.91
C GLU A 11 10.39 -5.05 18.78
N TYR A 12 10.74 -4.56 17.58
CA TYR A 12 12.07 -4.03 17.28
C TYR A 12 12.09 -2.52 17.06
N ALA A 13 11.12 -1.77 17.61
CA ALA A 13 11.01 -0.33 17.44
C ALA A 13 12.32 0.48 17.72
N PRO A 14 13.19 0.09 18.67
CA PRO A 14 14.46 0.80 18.91
C PRO A 14 15.57 0.51 17.87
N LYS A 15 15.34 -0.40 16.90
CA LYS A 15 16.37 -0.88 15.97
C LYS A 15 16.07 -0.43 14.54
N GLY A 16 17.03 0.24 13.91
CA GLY A 16 16.94 0.63 12.49
C GLY A 16 15.99 1.80 12.25
N THR A 17 15.40 1.87 11.05
CA THR A 17 14.46 2.92 10.67
C THR A 17 13.13 2.76 11.41
N PRO A 18 12.64 3.78 12.14
CA PRO A 18 11.33 3.71 12.77
C PRO A 18 10.21 3.64 11.73
N LEU A 19 9.42 2.56 11.76
CA LEU A 19 8.28 2.36 10.85
C LEU A 19 6.91 2.63 11.52
N ILE A 20 6.93 2.89 12.81
CA ILE A 20 5.79 3.26 13.64
C ILE A 20 6.15 4.49 14.48
N PHE A 21 5.15 5.19 14.99
CA PHE A 21 5.32 6.36 15.81
C PHE A 21 5.07 6.05 17.30
N PRO A 22 5.81 6.64 18.25
CA PRO A 22 5.45 6.54 19.66
C PRO A 22 4.28 7.46 20.03
N ASP A 23 4.09 8.55 19.27
CA ASP A 23 2.98 9.48 19.44
C ASP A 23 1.66 8.84 19.02
N SER A 24 0.67 8.85 19.92
CA SER A 24 -0.61 8.16 19.73
C SER A 24 -1.44 8.74 18.57
N LYS A 25 -1.37 10.05 18.33
CA LYS A 25 -2.11 10.69 17.23
C LYS A 25 -1.48 10.34 15.89
N LYS A 26 -0.16 10.38 15.79
CA LYS A 26 0.57 9.94 14.59
C LYS A 26 0.36 8.45 14.33
N MET A 27 0.31 7.62 15.37
CA MET A 27 -0.05 6.21 15.23
C MET A 27 -1.46 6.01 14.71
N ALA A 28 -2.44 6.77 15.20
CA ALA A 28 -3.80 6.68 14.70
C ALA A 28 -3.86 7.00 13.20
N ILE A 29 -3.15 8.04 12.74
CA ILE A 29 -3.07 8.40 11.31
C ILE A 29 -2.38 7.30 10.50
N LEU A 30 -1.24 6.78 10.96
CA LEU A 30 -0.56 5.66 10.33
C LEU A 30 -1.50 4.45 10.19
N SER A 31 -2.21 4.08 11.25
CA SER A 31 -3.14 2.95 11.26
C SER A 31 -4.29 3.13 10.27
N VAL A 32 -4.80 4.37 10.12
CA VAL A 32 -5.79 4.66 9.07
C VAL A 32 -5.22 4.37 7.69
N TRP A 33 -3.99 4.81 7.39
CA TRP A 33 -3.41 4.63 6.06
C TRP A 33 -2.95 3.19 5.78
N THR A 34 -2.59 2.40 6.79
CA THR A 34 -2.40 0.95 6.63
C THR A 34 -3.72 0.23 6.32
N GLU A 35 -4.84 0.66 6.90
CA GLU A 35 -6.15 0.10 6.55
C GLU A 35 -6.64 0.58 5.18
N VAL A 36 -6.37 1.83 4.79
CA VAL A 36 -6.65 2.31 3.42
C VAL A 36 -5.85 1.48 2.41
N GLU A 37 -4.58 1.20 2.70
CA GLU A 37 -3.77 0.30 1.87
C GLU A 37 -4.44 -1.08 1.74
N ALA A 38 -4.74 -1.75 2.84
CA ALA A 38 -5.30 -3.10 2.83
C ALA A 38 -6.71 -3.19 2.21
N GLN A 39 -7.55 -2.17 2.38
CA GLN A 39 -8.98 -2.25 2.05
C GLN A 39 -9.35 -1.48 0.77
N LYS A 40 -8.55 -0.50 0.34
CA LYS A 40 -8.86 0.36 -0.81
C LYS A 40 -7.84 0.20 -1.93
N PHE A 41 -6.55 0.14 -1.60
CA PHE A 41 -5.49 0.00 -2.61
C PHE A 41 -5.30 -1.48 -3.02
N ASP A 42 -5.01 -2.36 -2.07
CA ASP A 42 -4.61 -3.74 -2.30
C ASP A 42 -5.61 -4.55 -3.15
N PRO A 43 -6.95 -4.43 -2.97
CA PRO A 43 -7.87 -5.22 -3.77
C PRO A 43 -7.80 -4.93 -5.27
N ALA A 44 -7.58 -3.67 -5.65
CA ALA A 44 -7.47 -3.30 -7.06
C ALA A 44 -6.05 -3.52 -7.59
N ALA A 45 -5.05 -3.10 -6.82
CA ALA A 45 -3.65 -3.22 -7.20
C ALA A 45 -3.22 -4.70 -7.34
N SER A 46 -3.57 -5.56 -6.39
CA SER A 46 -3.23 -7.00 -6.46
C SER A 46 -3.91 -7.71 -7.63
N LYS A 47 -5.14 -7.30 -7.99
CA LYS A 47 -5.84 -7.84 -9.16
C LYS A 47 -5.12 -7.47 -10.45
N LEU A 48 -4.69 -6.22 -10.59
CA LEU A 48 -3.89 -5.76 -11.72
C LEU A 48 -2.54 -6.47 -11.77
N THR A 49 -1.81 -6.56 -10.66
CA THR A 49 -0.55 -7.31 -10.59
C THR A 49 -0.73 -8.77 -11.00
N TYR A 50 -1.82 -9.40 -10.61
CA TYR A 50 -2.10 -10.77 -11.01
C TYR A 50 -2.30 -10.90 -12.54
N GLU A 51 -3.10 -10.03 -13.13
CA GLU A 51 -3.39 -10.03 -14.57
C GLU A 51 -2.18 -9.64 -15.44
N LEU A 52 -1.42 -8.64 -15.02
CA LEU A 52 -0.36 -8.01 -15.82
C LEU A 52 1.03 -8.60 -15.59
N ALA A 53 1.32 -9.14 -14.41
CA ALA A 53 2.64 -9.69 -14.08
C ALA A 53 2.60 -11.20 -13.83
N ILE A 54 1.72 -11.67 -12.93
CA ILE A 54 1.73 -13.07 -12.49
C ILE A 54 1.23 -14.01 -13.58
N LYS A 55 0.11 -13.70 -14.25
CA LYS A 55 -0.43 -14.53 -15.34
C LYS A 55 0.60 -14.73 -16.46
N PRO A 56 1.24 -13.68 -17.01
CA PRO A 56 2.30 -13.85 -18.00
C PRO A 56 3.46 -14.72 -17.52
N MET A 57 3.91 -14.56 -16.26
CA MET A 57 4.97 -15.41 -15.68
C MET A 57 4.57 -16.89 -15.60
N LEU A 58 3.28 -17.18 -15.44
CA LEU A 58 2.71 -18.53 -15.40
C LEU A 58 2.30 -19.06 -16.79
N GLY A 59 2.51 -18.30 -17.87
CA GLY A 59 2.07 -18.66 -19.22
C GLY A 59 0.56 -18.57 -19.45
N LEU A 60 -0.15 -17.83 -18.59
CA LEU A 60 -1.58 -17.57 -18.71
C LEU A 60 -1.83 -16.26 -19.48
N VAL A 61 -3.02 -16.16 -20.08
CA VAL A 61 -3.42 -14.98 -20.86
C VAL A 61 -4.04 -13.92 -19.95
N THR A 62 -3.56 -12.69 -20.07
CA THR A 62 -4.13 -11.50 -19.43
C THR A 62 -5.55 -11.24 -19.92
N ASP A 63 -6.46 -10.96 -18.99
CA ASP A 63 -7.81 -10.50 -19.30
C ASP A 63 -7.85 -8.97 -19.31
N PHE A 64 -7.81 -8.37 -20.50
CA PHE A 64 -7.77 -6.92 -20.64
C PHE A 64 -9.05 -6.21 -20.22
N ALA A 65 -10.21 -6.88 -20.24
CA ALA A 65 -11.45 -6.28 -19.73
C ALA A 65 -11.38 -6.10 -18.21
N VAL A 66 -10.78 -7.08 -17.51
CA VAL A 66 -10.51 -6.99 -16.07
C VAL A 66 -9.45 -5.92 -15.78
N VAL A 67 -8.41 -5.81 -16.61
CA VAL A 67 -7.40 -4.75 -16.45
C VAL A 67 -8.06 -3.37 -16.52
N GLU A 68 -8.81 -3.08 -17.58
CA GLU A 68 -9.48 -1.78 -17.76
C GLU A 68 -10.41 -1.43 -16.58
N GLU A 69 -11.22 -2.40 -16.12
CA GLU A 69 -12.11 -2.21 -14.98
C GLU A 69 -11.33 -1.82 -13.70
N PHE A 70 -10.24 -2.53 -13.42
CA PHE A 70 -9.50 -2.36 -12.18
C PHE A 70 -8.49 -1.21 -12.23
N GLU A 71 -7.98 -0.82 -13.40
CA GLU A 71 -7.24 0.43 -13.59
C GLU A 71 -8.13 1.62 -13.25
N ALA A 72 -9.37 1.66 -13.74
CA ALA A 72 -10.31 2.73 -13.42
C ALA A 72 -10.65 2.78 -11.91
N LYS A 73 -10.72 1.63 -11.23
CA LYS A 73 -10.92 1.56 -9.78
C LYS A 73 -9.69 2.05 -9.01
N LEU A 74 -8.50 1.60 -9.41
CA LEU A 74 -7.25 2.00 -8.76
C LEU A 74 -6.98 3.50 -8.97
N GLY A 75 -7.24 4.03 -10.17
CA GLY A 75 -7.09 5.46 -10.48
C GLY A 75 -7.86 6.35 -9.50
N LYS A 76 -9.12 6.02 -9.19
CA LYS A 76 -9.92 6.78 -8.20
C LYS A 76 -9.33 6.73 -6.79
N VAL A 77 -8.67 5.63 -6.42
CA VAL A 77 -7.95 5.52 -5.15
C VAL A 77 -6.70 6.40 -5.19
N LEU A 78 -5.96 6.36 -6.29
CA LEU A 78 -4.76 7.18 -6.49
C LEU A 78 -5.06 8.68 -6.51
N ASP A 79 -6.23 9.13 -6.97
CA ASP A 79 -6.66 10.53 -6.87
C ASP A 79 -6.73 11.02 -5.40
N VAL A 80 -7.19 10.15 -4.48
CA VAL A 80 -7.19 10.44 -3.04
C VAL A 80 -5.78 10.47 -2.48
N TYR A 81 -4.90 9.60 -2.99
CA TYR A 81 -3.49 9.56 -2.62
C TYR A 81 -2.76 10.82 -3.07
N GLU A 82 -3.02 11.31 -4.29
CA GLU A 82 -2.48 12.57 -4.81
C GLU A 82 -2.88 13.74 -3.89
N ALA A 83 -4.15 13.85 -3.52
CA ALA A 83 -4.61 14.88 -2.60
C ALA A 83 -3.95 14.77 -1.21
N ARG A 84 -3.69 13.55 -0.71
CA ARG A 84 -2.99 13.32 0.55
C ARG A 84 -1.52 13.73 0.45
N LEU A 85 -0.83 13.26 -0.58
CA LEU A 85 0.61 13.45 -0.78
C LEU A 85 0.94 14.90 -1.17
N GLY A 86 0.00 15.62 -1.77
CA GLY A 86 0.09 17.07 -1.95
C GLY A 86 0.12 17.88 -0.65
N ARG A 87 -0.22 17.27 0.49
CA ARG A 87 -0.24 17.92 1.82
C ARG A 87 0.68 17.27 2.85
N SER A 88 1.26 16.12 2.54
CA SER A 88 2.00 15.28 3.48
C SER A 88 3.08 14.52 2.71
N LYS A 89 4.31 14.49 3.21
CA LYS A 89 5.43 13.87 2.48
C LYS A 89 5.24 12.36 2.26
N TYR A 90 4.59 11.69 3.22
CA TYR A 90 4.23 10.27 3.20
C TYR A 90 2.77 10.10 3.62
N LEU A 91 2.20 8.91 3.42
CA LEU A 91 0.80 8.63 3.73
C LEU A 91 0.53 8.79 5.23
N GLY A 92 1.41 8.26 6.07
CA GLY A 92 1.32 8.35 7.53
C GLY A 92 1.67 9.72 8.13
N GLY A 93 2.27 10.64 7.36
CA GLY A 93 2.74 11.93 7.85
C GLY A 93 4.05 12.37 7.19
N ASP A 94 4.96 12.96 7.96
CA ASP A 94 6.21 13.53 7.42
C ASP A 94 7.36 12.53 7.28
N CYS A 95 7.21 11.31 7.81
CA CYS A 95 8.21 10.25 7.77
C CYS A 95 7.65 8.99 7.12
N PHE A 96 8.52 8.24 6.43
CA PHE A 96 8.21 6.91 5.91
C PHE A 96 7.80 5.96 7.04
N SER A 97 6.77 5.15 6.79
CA SER A 97 6.15 4.29 7.80
C SER A 97 5.68 2.95 7.23
N LEU A 98 5.10 2.09 8.08
CA LEU A 98 4.43 0.87 7.62
C LEU A 98 3.35 1.15 6.57
N ALA A 99 2.64 2.29 6.68
CA ALA A 99 1.61 2.67 5.75
C ALA A 99 2.13 2.84 4.32
N ASP A 100 3.39 3.21 4.15
CA ASP A 100 4.03 3.38 2.84
C ASP A 100 4.75 2.09 2.41
N LEU A 101 5.35 1.39 3.37
CA LEU A 101 6.07 0.13 3.13
C LEU A 101 5.16 -0.96 2.56
N HIS A 102 3.91 -1.03 3.01
CA HIS A 102 2.97 -2.08 2.60
C HIS A 102 2.59 -2.00 1.11
N HIS A 103 2.70 -0.83 0.47
CA HIS A 103 2.44 -0.68 -0.97
C HIS A 103 3.55 -1.25 -1.86
N LEU A 104 4.78 -1.36 -1.37
CA LEU A 104 5.95 -1.65 -2.20
C LEU A 104 5.84 -2.95 -3.01
N PRO A 105 5.41 -4.10 -2.45
CA PRO A 105 5.41 -5.35 -3.22
C PRO A 105 4.51 -5.28 -4.45
N THR A 106 3.31 -4.72 -4.30
CA THR A 106 2.32 -4.63 -5.37
C THR A 106 2.69 -3.54 -6.37
N THR A 107 3.12 -2.38 -5.87
CA THR A 107 3.54 -1.24 -6.71
C THR A 107 4.79 -1.56 -7.53
N HIS A 108 5.67 -2.44 -7.05
CA HIS A 108 6.85 -2.83 -7.83
C HIS A 108 6.50 -3.53 -9.17
N TYR A 109 5.34 -4.17 -9.24
CA TYR A 109 4.88 -4.88 -10.45
C TYR A 109 3.95 -4.04 -11.34
N LEU A 110 3.45 -2.90 -10.85
CA LEU A 110 2.57 -2.00 -11.58
C LEU A 110 3.40 -0.83 -12.14
#